data_AF-A0A9E5I8C3-F1
#
_entry.id   AF-A0A9E5I8C3-F1
#
_cell.length_a   1.000
_cell.length_b   1.000
_cell.length_c   1.000
_cell.angle_alpha   90.00
_cell.angle_beta   90.00
_cell.angle_gamma   90.00
#
_symmetry.space_group_name_H-M   'P 1'
#
loop_
_entity.id
_entity.type
_entity.pdbx_description
1 polymer ?
#
loop_
_entity_poly.entity_id
_entity_poly.type
_entity_poly.pdbx_seq_one_letter_code
_entity_poly.pdbx_strand_id
1 'polypeptide(L)'
;MNKSILFLVSTFFLAQSVLANPEPSKTTREVAKGDAPMTAEVLAVFFTPPTGAARGLIRYLDGAKKSIQVMAYSFTYLEIADALARAAKRGVDVQVIQDGPTAANNFDVIPVLLKGGVSVRGNKAHRIFHHKVMII
;
A
#
# COMPACT_ATOMS: atom_id res chain seq x y z
N MET A 1 23.22 -36.15 -25.96
CA MET A 1 23.01 -35.49 -24.66
C MET A 1 21.60 -34.92 -24.71
N ASN A 2 20.63 -35.75 -24.40
CA ASN A 2 19.25 -35.58 -24.84
C ASN A 2 18.44 -35.02 -23.67
N LYS A 3 17.93 -33.79 -23.79
CA LYS A 3 17.01 -33.20 -22.82
C LYS A 3 15.59 -33.43 -23.31
N SER A 4 14.87 -34.34 -22.65
CA SER A 4 13.44 -34.54 -22.89
C SER A 4 12.64 -33.48 -22.13
N ILE A 5 11.81 -32.75 -22.86
CA ILE A 5 10.79 -31.83 -22.35
C ILE A 5 9.52 -32.65 -22.15
N LEU A 6 8.95 -32.60 -20.94
CA LEU A 6 7.68 -33.25 -20.61
C LEU A 6 6.56 -32.20 -20.66
N PHE A 7 5.66 -32.30 -21.64
CA PHE A 7 4.36 -31.63 -21.64
C PHE A 7 3.30 -32.66 -21.25
N LEU A 8 2.58 -32.41 -20.16
CA LEU A 8 1.38 -33.17 -19.81
C LEU A 8 0.16 -32.41 -20.34
N VAL A 9 -0.43 -32.91 -21.43
CA VAL A 9 -1.75 -32.50 -21.91
C VAL A 9 -2.72 -33.59 -21.46
N SER A 10 -3.72 -33.22 -20.66
CA SER A 10 -4.86 -34.09 -20.35
C SER A 10 -6.16 -33.32 -20.57
N THR A 11 -6.78 -33.62 -21.71
CA THR A 11 -8.23 -33.60 -21.95
C THR A 11 -8.75 -34.99 -21.57
N PHE A 12 -9.94 -35.29 -21.05
CA PHE A 12 -11.28 -34.75 -21.19
C PHE A 12 -12.19 -35.57 -20.24
N PHE A 13 -13.25 -35.01 -19.63
CA PHE A 13 -14.57 -35.67 -19.54
C PHE A 13 -15.61 -34.65 -19.05
N LEU A 14 -16.59 -34.37 -19.91
CA LEU A 14 -17.78 -33.59 -19.59
C LEU A 14 -18.82 -34.55 -18.99
N ALA A 15 -19.17 -34.33 -17.73
CA ALA A 15 -20.40 -34.84 -17.13
C ALA A 15 -21.17 -33.64 -16.58
N GLN A 16 -22.20 -33.19 -17.29
CA GLN A 16 -23.25 -32.39 -16.68
C GLN A 16 -24.20 -33.35 -15.97
N SER A 17 -24.17 -33.36 -14.64
CA SER A 17 -25.31 -33.71 -13.82
C SER A 17 -25.59 -32.54 -12.89
N VAL A 18 -26.75 -31.92 -13.06
CA VAL A 18 -27.28 -30.88 -12.20
C VAL A 18 -27.93 -31.58 -10.99
N LEU A 19 -27.78 -30.94 -9.82
CA LEU A 19 -28.45 -31.16 -8.53
C LEU A 19 -27.76 -32.09 -7.51
N ALA A 20 -26.76 -31.54 -6.84
CA ALA A 20 -26.79 -31.33 -5.38
C ALA A 20 -25.50 -30.60 -4.99
N ASN A 21 -25.61 -29.42 -4.37
CA ASN A 21 -24.46 -28.81 -3.70
C ASN A 21 -23.97 -29.82 -2.64
N PRO A 22 -22.69 -30.26 -2.67
CA PRO A 22 -22.16 -30.95 -1.52
C PRO A 22 -22.20 -29.98 -0.34
N GLU A 23 -22.86 -30.40 0.74
CA GLU A 23 -22.74 -29.78 2.06
C GLU A 23 -21.27 -29.39 2.29
N PRO A 24 -20.96 -28.17 2.76
CA PRO A 24 -19.59 -27.80 3.04
C PRO A 24 -19.01 -28.81 4.02
N SER A 25 -18.06 -29.61 3.53
CA SER A 25 -17.20 -30.45 4.35
C SER A 25 -16.76 -29.61 5.54
N LYS A 26 -17.15 -30.03 6.75
CA LYS A 26 -16.60 -29.52 8.00
C LYS A 26 -15.13 -29.97 8.08
N THR A 27 -14.31 -29.45 7.18
CA THR A 27 -12.89 -29.38 7.37
C THR A 27 -12.73 -28.32 8.44
N THR A 28 -12.54 -28.78 9.68
CA THR A 28 -12.13 -27.95 10.80
C THR A 28 -10.93 -27.16 10.32
N ARG A 29 -11.13 -25.89 9.94
CA ARG A 29 -10.03 -24.94 9.84
C ARG A 29 -9.43 -24.96 11.23
N GLU A 30 -8.23 -25.50 11.34
CA GLU A 30 -7.37 -25.23 12.47
C GLU A 30 -7.31 -23.70 12.55
N VAL A 31 -8.01 -23.16 13.55
CA VAL A 31 -8.01 -21.73 13.82
C VAL A 31 -6.56 -21.45 14.18
N ALA A 32 -5.84 -20.81 13.25
CA ALA A 32 -4.50 -20.31 13.51
C ALA A 32 -4.55 -19.64 14.89
N LYS A 33 -3.71 -20.14 15.81
CA LYS A 33 -3.54 -19.66 17.17
C LYS A 33 -3.72 -18.14 17.17
N GLY A 34 -4.87 -17.67 17.66
CA GLY A 34 -5.30 -16.29 17.50
C GLY A 34 -4.17 -15.36 17.96
N ASP A 35 -3.80 -14.42 17.09
CA ASP A 35 -2.80 -13.42 17.39
C ASP A 35 -3.13 -12.82 18.76
N ALA A 36 -2.15 -12.82 19.66
CA ALA A 36 -2.28 -12.13 20.93
C ALA A 36 -2.77 -10.69 20.65
N PRO A 37 -3.66 -10.13 21.49
CA PRO A 37 -4.21 -8.81 21.24
C PRO A 37 -3.07 -7.81 21.01
N MET A 38 -2.97 -7.30 19.78
CA MET A 38 -2.02 -6.24 19.46
C MET A 38 -2.54 -4.96 20.10
N THR A 39 -1.80 -4.44 21.07
CA THR A 39 -2.07 -3.13 21.66
C THR A 39 -1.48 -2.05 20.77
N ALA A 40 -2.28 -1.02 20.47
CA ALA A 40 -1.85 0.16 19.74
C ALA A 40 -1.92 1.37 20.66
N GLU A 41 -0.87 2.20 20.65
CA GLU A 41 -0.83 3.46 21.39
C GLU A 41 -1.07 4.64 20.43
N VAL A 42 -1.91 5.59 20.86
CA VAL A 42 -2.10 6.85 20.14
C VAL A 42 -1.03 7.84 20.58
N LEU A 43 0.04 7.96 19.78
CA LEU A 43 1.18 8.83 20.11
C LEU A 43 0.83 10.33 20.00
N ALA A 44 -0.03 10.72 19.06
CA ALA A 44 -0.44 12.10 18.86
C ALA A 44 -1.73 12.21 18.04
N VAL A 45 -2.48 13.29 18.28
CA VAL A 45 -3.62 13.71 17.47
C VAL A 45 -3.44 15.19 17.11
N PHE A 46 -3.62 15.53 15.83
CA PHE A 46 -3.52 16.90 15.35
C PHE A 46 -4.78 17.29 14.58
N PHE A 47 -5.22 18.54 14.72
CA PHE A 47 -6.40 19.09 14.07
C PHE A 47 -6.03 20.20 13.09
N THR A 48 -6.92 20.46 12.11
CA THR A 48 -6.84 21.62 11.21
C THR A 48 -8.25 22.13 10.88
N PRO A 49 -8.50 23.45 10.90
CA PRO A 49 -7.69 24.48 11.56
C PRO A 49 -7.68 24.28 13.11
N PRO A 50 -6.64 24.72 13.85
CA PRO A 50 -5.53 25.62 13.47
C PRO A 50 -4.35 24.92 12.76
N THR A 51 -3.33 25.69 12.36
CA THR A 51 -2.11 25.15 11.72
C THR A 51 -1.25 24.32 12.70
N GLY A 52 -0.62 23.24 12.23
CA GLY A 52 0.37 22.49 13.02
C GLY A 52 0.41 20.98 12.74
N ALA A 53 -0.68 20.42 12.21
CA ALA A 53 -0.78 18.99 11.90
C ALA A 53 0.33 18.51 10.95
N ALA A 54 0.63 19.28 9.90
CA ALA A 54 1.69 18.96 8.95
C ALA A 54 3.07 18.86 9.64
N ARG A 55 3.41 19.82 10.50
CA ARG A 55 4.68 19.79 11.26
C ARG A 55 4.76 18.58 12.19
N GLY A 56 3.63 18.19 12.79
CA GLY A 56 3.51 16.98 13.59
C GLY A 56 3.90 15.73 12.80
N LEU A 57 3.28 15.54 11.63
CA LEU A 57 3.58 14.44 10.72
C LEU A 57 5.03 14.48 10.21
N ILE A 58 5.53 15.64 9.80
CA ILE A 58 6.90 15.81 9.29
C ILE A 58 7.94 15.33 10.31
N ARG A 59 7.74 15.56 11.62
CA ARG A 59 8.65 15.04 12.65
C ARG A 59 8.76 13.51 12.63
N TYR A 60 7.65 12.80 12.43
CA TYR A 60 7.67 11.34 12.33
C TYR A 60 8.36 10.87 11.03
N LEU A 61 8.13 11.55 9.90
CA LEU A 61 8.79 11.25 8.63
C LEU A 61 10.31 11.50 8.69
N ASP A 62 10.74 12.57 9.35
CA ASP A 62 12.17 12.86 9.56
C ASP A 62 12.82 11.88 10.56
N GLY A 63 12.04 11.30 11.48
CA GLY A 63 12.48 10.26 12.41
C GLY A 63 12.60 8.85 11.81
N ALA A 64 11.93 8.57 10.69
CA ALA A 64 11.87 7.24 10.07
C ALA A 64 13.26 6.68 9.73
N LYS A 65 13.43 5.37 9.96
CA LYS A 65 14.73 4.65 9.82
C LYS A 65 14.74 3.52 8.79
N LYS A 66 13.59 2.94 8.44
CA LYS A 66 13.53 1.72 7.61
C LYS A 66 12.71 1.93 6.35
N SER A 67 11.41 2.19 6.49
CA SER A 67 10.51 2.35 5.35
C SER A 67 9.43 3.38 5.63
N ILE A 68 8.87 3.98 4.58
CA ILE A 68 7.65 4.78 4.64
C ILE A 68 6.77 4.37 3.47
N GLN A 69 5.57 3.86 3.76
CA GLN A 69 4.57 3.51 2.76
C GLN A 69 3.41 4.50 2.81
N VAL A 70 3.15 5.19 1.70
CA VAL A 70 2.14 6.25 1.61
C VAL A 70 1.01 5.84 0.70
N MET A 71 -0.22 6.00 1.18
CA MET A 71 -1.44 5.91 0.38
C MET A 71 -2.17 7.25 0.45
N ALA A 72 -2.21 7.95 -0.67
CA ALA A 72 -2.76 9.31 -0.73
C ALA A 72 -3.75 9.50 -1.87
N TYR A 73 -4.87 10.15 -1.57
CA TYR A 73 -5.82 10.62 -2.59
C TYR A 73 -5.29 11.88 -3.27
N SER A 74 -5.41 13.02 -2.61
CA SER A 74 -4.84 14.30 -3.00
C SER A 74 -3.53 14.49 -2.26
N PHE A 75 -2.42 14.57 -2.99
CA PHE A 75 -1.10 14.74 -2.41
C PHE A 75 -0.43 15.96 -3.00
N THR A 76 -0.75 17.13 -2.47
CA THR A 76 -0.32 18.43 -3.02
C THR A 76 0.56 19.24 -2.07
N TYR A 77 0.83 18.73 -0.86
CA TYR A 77 1.53 19.48 0.18
C TYR A 77 3.06 19.32 0.06
N LEU A 78 3.73 20.34 -0.49
CA LEU A 78 5.17 20.32 -0.80
C LEU A 78 6.07 20.00 0.40
N GLU A 79 5.80 20.55 1.59
CA GLU A 79 6.68 20.30 2.75
C GLU A 79 6.68 18.82 3.18
N ILE A 80 5.56 18.10 2.98
CA ILE A 80 5.49 16.65 3.24
C ILE A 80 6.26 15.90 2.15
N ALA A 81 6.15 16.30 0.88
CA ALA A 81 6.92 15.71 -0.20
C ALA A 81 8.44 15.89 0.01
N ASP A 82 8.87 17.07 0.47
CA ASP A 82 10.26 17.32 0.85
C ASP A 82 10.71 16.43 2.00
N ALA A 83 9.86 16.21 3.02
CA ALA A 83 10.17 15.31 4.12
C ALA A 83 10.37 13.85 3.65
N LEU A 84 9.51 13.37 2.75
CA LEU A 84 9.66 12.06 2.12
C LEU A 84 10.93 11.97 1.28
N ALA A 85 11.24 13.00 0.49
CA ALA A 85 12.48 13.07 -0.30
C ALA A 85 13.73 13.09 0.59
N ARG A 86 13.70 13.80 1.74
CA ARG A 86 14.77 13.75 2.75
C ARG A 86 14.90 12.34 3.32
N ALA A 87 13.80 11.65 3.62
CA ALA A 87 13.84 10.28 4.13
C ALA A 87 14.48 9.31 3.12
N ALA A 88 14.07 9.35 1.86
CA ALA A 88 14.65 8.54 0.81
C ALA A 88 16.17 8.80 0.65
N LYS A 89 16.61 10.06 0.69
CA LYS A 89 18.03 10.43 0.67
C LYS A 89 18.84 9.89 1.86
N ARG A 90 18.20 9.64 3.01
CA ARG A 90 18.83 8.99 4.18
C ARG A 90 18.93 7.47 4.03
N GLY A 91 18.37 6.88 2.96
CA GLY A 91 18.33 5.44 2.72
C GLY A 91 17.09 4.73 3.24
N VAL A 92 16.04 5.48 3.64
CA VAL A 92 14.73 4.89 3.98
C VAL A 92 14.03 4.44 2.69
N ASP A 93 13.45 3.25 2.68
CA ASP A 93 12.63 2.79 1.54
C ASP A 93 11.29 3.54 1.53
N VAL A 94 11.11 4.46 0.58
CA VAL A 94 9.90 5.28 0.50
C VAL A 94 9.12 4.96 -0.78
N GLN A 95 7.86 4.56 -0.60
CA GLN A 95 6.94 4.28 -1.71
C GLN A 95 5.62 5.02 -1.53
N VAL A 96 5.10 5.54 -2.63
CA VAL A 96 3.85 6.31 -2.67
C VAL A 96 2.91 5.70 -3.68
N ILE A 97 1.71 5.35 -3.23
CA ILE A 97 0.57 5.03 -4.08
C ILE A 97 -0.41 6.21 -4.00
N GLN A 98 -0.66 6.83 -5.15
CA GLN A 98 -1.63 7.91 -5.29
C GLN A 98 -2.87 7.48 -6.08
N ASP A 99 -3.95 8.25 -5.96
CA ASP A 99 -5.10 8.08 -6.85
C ASP A 99 -4.72 8.33 -8.31
N GLY A 100 -4.91 7.32 -9.15
CA GLY A 100 -4.53 7.37 -10.56
C GLY A 100 -5.36 8.36 -11.38
N PRO A 101 -6.70 8.36 -11.26
CA PRO A 101 -7.56 9.31 -11.97
C PRO A 101 -7.24 10.79 -11.69
N THR A 102 -6.84 11.13 -10.47
CA THR A 102 -6.53 12.51 -10.07
C THR A 102 -5.03 12.83 -9.97
N ALA A 103 -4.14 11.91 -10.39
CA ALA A 103 -2.70 12.05 -10.27
C ALA A 103 -2.12 13.33 -10.90
N ALA A 104 -2.76 13.86 -11.95
CA ALA A 104 -2.35 15.11 -12.59
C ALA A 104 -2.41 16.32 -11.66
N ASN A 105 -3.26 16.29 -10.61
CA ASN A 105 -3.37 17.37 -9.63
C ASN A 105 -2.15 17.47 -8.70
N ASN A 106 -1.30 16.44 -8.67
CA ASN A 106 -0.14 16.36 -7.79
C ASN A 106 1.15 16.85 -8.50
N PHE A 107 1.02 17.64 -9.58
CA PHE A 107 2.12 18.03 -10.47
C PHE A 107 3.30 18.71 -9.77
N ASP A 108 3.07 19.46 -8.69
CA ASP A 108 4.13 20.14 -7.94
C ASP A 108 4.96 19.18 -7.07
N VAL A 109 4.35 18.13 -6.51
CA VAL A 109 5.05 17.21 -5.59
C VAL A 109 5.78 16.09 -6.31
N ILE A 110 5.30 15.66 -7.49
CA ILE A 110 5.86 14.52 -8.22
C ILE A 110 7.35 14.73 -8.55
N PRO A 111 7.79 15.88 -9.08
CA PRO A 111 9.21 16.13 -9.33
C PRO A 111 10.06 16.05 -8.06
N VAL A 112 9.56 16.54 -6.93
CA VAL A 112 10.25 16.50 -5.63
C VAL A 112 10.45 15.06 -5.17
N LEU A 113 9.41 14.24 -5.23
CA LEU A 113 9.45 12.83 -4.84
C LEU A 113 10.43 12.04 -5.71
N LEU A 114 10.29 12.15 -7.04
CA LEU A 114 11.13 11.42 -7.99
C LEU A 114 12.60 11.82 -7.86
N LYS A 115 12.91 13.12 -7.75
CA LYS A 115 14.28 13.62 -7.52
C LYS A 115 14.84 13.16 -6.18
N GLY A 116 13.98 12.91 -5.19
CA GLY A 116 14.34 12.37 -3.89
C GLY A 116 14.66 10.87 -3.90
N GLY A 117 14.39 10.15 -5.00
CA GLY A 117 14.51 8.69 -5.07
C GLY A 117 13.28 7.94 -4.55
N VAL A 118 12.13 8.61 -4.40
CA VAL A 118 10.88 7.99 -3.96
C VAL A 118 10.21 7.25 -5.12
N SER A 119 9.78 6.01 -4.88
CA SER A 119 8.98 5.25 -5.84
C SER A 119 7.53 5.73 -5.82
N VAL A 120 6.98 6.16 -6.96
CA VAL A 120 5.61 6.68 -7.05
C VAL A 120 4.80 5.89 -8.07
N ARG A 121 3.59 5.46 -7.69
CA ARG A 121 2.65 4.73 -8.56
C ARG A 121 1.23 5.28 -8.44
N GLY A 122 0.48 5.27 -9.54
CA GLY A 122 -0.95 5.61 -9.54
C GLY A 122 -1.83 4.36 -9.48
N ASN A 123 -2.80 4.33 -8.58
CA ASN A 123 -3.82 3.28 -8.51
C ASN A 123 -5.01 3.62 -9.42
N LYS A 124 -5.27 2.77 -10.41
CA LYS A 124 -6.43 2.87 -11.32
C LYS A 124 -7.42 1.72 -11.18
N ALA A 125 -7.22 0.82 -10.22
CA ALA A 125 -8.10 -0.32 -9.97
C ALA A 125 -9.46 0.08 -9.37
N HIS A 126 -9.56 1.31 -8.85
CA HIS A 126 -10.77 1.86 -8.28
C HIS A 126 -11.10 3.21 -8.92
N ARG A 127 -12.38 3.58 -8.88
CA ARG A 127 -12.85 4.90 -9.33
C ARG A 127 -12.27 6.04 -8.49
N ILE A 128 -12.09 5.79 -7.19
CA ILE A 128 -11.46 6.71 -6.24
C ILE A 128 -10.64 5.90 -5.23
N PHE A 129 -9.34 6.15 -5.17
CA PHE A 129 -8.44 5.65 -4.13
C PHE A 129 -8.33 6.69 -3.00
N HIS A 130 -9.32 6.71 -2.09
CA HIS A 130 -9.50 7.81 -1.13
C HIS A 130 -8.69 7.70 0.19
N HIS A 131 -7.63 6.89 0.23
CA HIS A 131 -6.83 6.73 1.45
C HIS A 131 -6.02 7.99 1.79
N LYS A 132 -5.76 8.18 3.09
CA LYS A 132 -4.80 9.15 3.65
C LYS A 132 -4.05 8.45 4.78
N VAL A 133 -3.19 7.51 4.41
CA VAL A 133 -2.51 6.61 5.35
C VAL A 133 -1.01 6.67 5.08
N MET A 134 -0.22 6.68 6.15
CA MET A 134 1.22 6.46 6.09
C MET A 134 1.59 5.38 7.11
N ILE A 135 2.43 4.44 6.70
CA ILE A 135 3.05 3.44 7.56
C ILE A 135 4.54 3.80 7.61
N ILE A 136 5.06 4.05 8.81
CA ILE A 136 6.42 4.57 9.07
C ILE A 136 7.20 3.54 9.91
#